data_AF-A0A7R9VNZ8-F1
#
_entry.id   AF-A0A7R9VNZ8-F1
#
_cell.length_a   1.000
_cell.length_b   1.000
_cell.length_c   1.000
_cell.angle_alpha   90.00
_cell.angle_beta   90.00
_cell.angle_gamma   90.00
#
_symmetry.space_group_name_H-M   'P 1'
#
loop_
_entity.id
_entity.type
_entity.pdbx_description
1 polymer ?
#
loop_
_entity_poly.entity_id
_entity_poly.type
_entity_poly.pdbx_seq_one_letter_code
_entity_poly.pdbx_strand_id
1 'polypeptide(L)'
;KQLLEDCVSYFEAHNLPNDSEANMTLDPTSFFYFEYPKTADSGRGFGCVISMLLLENRSYLQKLHESAVAIFPPDERHGEAKGTFIPHMALVYAPECEAGFLERRTKGMETTCRHLLKPLQAKYLSLWSTKGKLKDWHRIAQVE
;
A
#
# COMPACT_ATOMS: atom_id res chain seq x y z
N LYS A 1 15.07 -12.24 4.00
CA LYS A 1 14.77 -12.50 5.43
C LYS A 1 15.44 -11.43 6.29
N GLN A 2 16.77 -11.35 6.30
CA GLN A 2 17.53 -10.30 7.03
C GLN A 2 16.97 -8.87 6.86
N LEU A 3 16.74 -8.40 5.63
CA LEU A 3 16.17 -7.06 5.39
C LEU A 3 14.82 -6.82 6.08
N LEU A 4 13.97 -7.85 6.19
CA LEU A 4 12.70 -7.73 6.89
C LEU A 4 12.90 -7.63 8.40
N GLU A 5 13.82 -8.43 8.95
CA GLU A 5 14.19 -8.40 10.37
C GLU A 5 14.85 -7.05 10.75
N ASP A 6 15.72 -6.52 9.90
CA ASP A 6 16.35 -5.21 10.08
C ASP A 6 15.31 -4.08 10.03
N CYS A 7 14.34 -4.16 9.11
CA CYS A 7 13.24 -3.19 9.01
C CYS A 7 12.37 -3.16 10.27
N VAL A 8 12.08 -4.33 10.83
CA VAL A 8 11.27 -4.48 12.04
C VAL A 8 12.05 -3.99 13.25
N SER A 9 13.33 -4.35 13.35
CA SER A 9 14.21 -3.88 14.42
C SER A 9 14.34 -2.36 14.41
N TYR A 10 14.45 -1.75 13.22
CA TYR A 10 14.46 -0.30 13.06
C TYR A 10 13.12 0.31 13.51
N PHE A 11 12.00 -0.26 13.07
CA PHE A 11 10.67 0.17 13.47
C PHE A 11 10.48 0.14 14.99
N GLU A 12 10.83 -0.96 15.66
CA GLU A 12 10.71 -1.11 17.11
C GLU A 12 11.58 -0.11 17.87
N ALA A 13 12.85 0.06 17.45
CA ALA A 13 13.79 0.98 18.10
C ALA A 13 13.33 2.46 18.04
N HIS A 14 12.52 2.81 17.04
CA HIS A 14 12.02 4.18 16.83
C HIS A 14 10.53 4.32 17.20
N ASN A 15 9.91 3.30 17.81
CA ASN A 15 8.58 3.40 18.40
C ASN A 15 8.61 3.62 19.90
N LEU A 16 7.65 4.42 20.38
CA LEU A 16 7.47 4.65 21.80
C LEU A 16 6.79 3.42 22.41
N PRO A 17 7.09 3.06 23.66
CA PRO A 17 6.54 1.86 24.33
C PRO A 17 5.01 1.84 24.46
N ASN A 18 4.30 2.97 24.23
CA ASN A 18 2.84 3.02 24.20
C ASN A 18 2.22 2.57 22.86
N ASP A 19 3.01 2.41 21.81
CA ASP A 19 2.59 1.84 20.52
C ASP A 19 2.79 0.31 20.48
N SER A 20 3.07 -0.33 21.64
CA SER A 20 3.38 -1.75 21.74
C SER A 20 2.33 -2.61 21.03
N GLU A 21 2.81 -3.35 20.03
CA GLU A 21 2.35 -4.53 19.25
C GLU A 21 0.89 -5.02 19.29
N ALA A 22 0.10 -4.72 20.30
CA ALA A 22 -1.10 -5.49 20.60
C ALA A 22 -2.22 -5.37 19.57
N ASN A 23 -2.35 -4.26 18.81
CA ASN A 23 -3.45 -4.12 17.82
C ASN A 23 -3.16 -3.06 16.73
N MET A 24 -2.28 -3.36 15.77
CA MET A 24 -2.21 -2.52 14.56
C MET A 24 -3.49 -2.64 13.72
N THR A 25 -4.23 -1.55 13.54
CA THR A 25 -5.45 -1.50 12.75
C THR A 25 -5.24 -0.77 11.42
N LEU A 26 -5.61 -1.39 10.31
CA LEU A 26 -5.74 -0.69 9.04
C LEU A 26 -7.15 -0.11 9.00
N ASP A 27 -7.27 1.21 9.08
CA ASP A 27 -8.56 1.90 9.13
C ASP A 27 -8.91 2.48 7.78
N PRO A 28 -9.80 1.84 7.01
CA PRO A 28 -10.12 2.33 5.68
C PRO A 28 -11.03 3.55 5.76
N THR A 29 -10.71 4.58 4.97
CA THR A 29 -11.36 5.89 5.05
C THR A 29 -12.31 6.13 3.88
N SER A 30 -11.86 5.88 2.65
CA SER A 30 -12.65 6.14 1.45
C SER A 30 -12.23 5.29 0.26
N PHE A 31 -13.14 5.15 -0.69
CA PHE A 31 -12.81 4.63 -2.02
C PHE A 31 -12.28 5.77 -2.88
N PHE A 32 -11.24 5.50 -3.65
CA PHE A 32 -10.57 6.50 -4.47
C PHE A 32 -10.26 5.95 -5.85
N TYR A 33 -10.56 6.74 -6.87
CA TYR A 33 -10.24 6.44 -8.26
C TYR A 33 -8.96 7.17 -8.64
N PHE A 34 -8.00 6.45 -9.21
CA PHE A 34 -6.69 6.98 -9.58
C PHE A 34 -6.34 6.63 -11.02
N GLU A 35 -5.88 7.62 -11.77
CA GLU A 35 -5.43 7.45 -13.14
C GLU A 35 -3.90 7.36 -13.18
N TYR A 36 -3.39 6.36 -13.89
CA TYR A 36 -1.97 6.18 -14.10
C TYR A 36 -1.69 5.92 -15.59
N PRO A 37 -1.92 6.95 -16.45
CA PRO A 37 -1.82 6.83 -17.90
C PRO A 37 -0.39 6.54 -18.33
N LYS A 38 -0.20 6.03 -19.56
CA LYS A 38 1.16 5.74 -20.08
C LYS A 38 2.10 6.94 -20.07
N THR A 39 1.56 8.15 -20.13
CA THR A 39 2.32 9.40 -20.12
C THR A 39 2.83 9.79 -18.73
N ALA A 40 2.37 9.14 -17.66
CA ALA A 40 2.87 9.39 -16.30
C ALA A 40 4.36 9.05 -16.16
N ASP A 41 5.02 9.67 -15.18
CA ASP A 41 6.43 9.45 -14.84
C ASP A 41 7.37 9.49 -16.06
N SER A 42 7.20 10.51 -16.90
CA SER A 42 7.97 10.70 -18.15
C SER A 42 7.81 9.54 -19.13
N GLY A 43 6.59 9.01 -19.27
CA GLY A 43 6.28 7.94 -20.22
C GLY A 43 6.40 6.51 -19.65
N ARG A 44 6.54 6.37 -18.33
CA ARG A 44 6.69 5.09 -17.62
C ARG A 44 5.42 4.59 -16.93
N GLY A 45 4.32 5.34 -17.05
CA GLY A 45 3.05 4.91 -16.45
C GLY A 45 2.55 3.59 -17.01
N PHE A 46 1.79 2.85 -16.21
CA PHE A 46 1.30 1.53 -16.60
C PHE A 46 0.18 1.56 -17.64
N GLY A 47 -0.38 2.74 -17.90
CA GLY A 47 -1.51 2.88 -18.80
C GLY A 47 -2.75 2.20 -18.25
N CYS A 48 -3.06 2.51 -17.01
CA CYS A 48 -4.18 1.92 -16.30
C CYS A 48 -4.92 2.93 -15.43
N VAL A 49 -6.08 2.52 -14.98
CA VAL A 49 -6.89 3.18 -13.96
C VAL A 49 -7.06 2.22 -12.79
N ILE A 50 -7.07 2.75 -11.58
CA ILE A 50 -7.02 1.97 -10.34
C ILE A 50 -8.16 2.39 -9.43
N SER A 51 -8.93 1.43 -8.95
CA SER A 51 -9.84 1.60 -7.82
C SER A 51 -9.08 1.24 -6.55
N MET A 52 -9.03 2.16 -5.59
CA MET A 52 -8.27 2.03 -4.36
C MET A 52 -9.17 2.22 -3.15
N LEU A 53 -8.75 1.63 -2.03
CA LEU A 53 -9.26 1.88 -0.71
C LEU A 53 -8.18 2.62 0.08
N LEU A 54 -8.42 3.88 0.40
CA LEU A 54 -7.49 4.68 1.20
C LEU A 54 -7.58 4.25 2.66
N LEU A 55 -6.43 4.31 3.35
CA LEU A 55 -6.31 4.04 4.77
C LEU A 55 -5.96 5.33 5.51
N GLU A 56 -6.37 5.43 6.77
CA GLU A 56 -5.89 6.48 7.67
C GLU A 56 -4.37 6.34 7.85
N ASN A 57 -3.62 7.41 7.59
CA ASN A 57 -2.17 7.41 7.85
C ASN A 57 -1.90 7.60 9.35
N ARG A 58 -1.96 6.49 10.09
CA ARG A 58 -1.56 6.46 11.50
C ARG A 58 -0.04 6.57 11.64
N SER A 59 0.39 7.09 12.79
CA SER A 59 1.81 7.28 13.13
C SER A 59 2.66 6.03 12.88
N TYR A 60 2.17 4.85 13.25
CA TYR A 60 2.91 3.61 13.06
C TYR A 60 2.99 3.17 11.58
N LEU A 61 2.00 3.47 10.73
CA LEU A 61 2.09 3.17 9.30
C LEU A 61 3.11 4.07 8.61
N GLN A 62 3.14 5.36 9.00
CA GLN A 62 4.15 6.31 8.57
C GLN A 62 5.56 5.84 8.98
N LYS A 63 5.75 5.43 10.23
CA LYS A 63 7.04 4.90 10.72
C LYS A 63 7.43 3.59 10.06
N LEU A 64 6.48 2.68 9.79
CA LEU A 64 6.75 1.45 9.03
C LEU A 64 7.24 1.79 7.63
N HIS A 65 6.65 2.78 6.96
CA HIS A 65 7.11 3.27 5.67
C HIS A 65 8.52 3.85 5.75
N GLU A 66 8.80 4.70 6.73
CA GLU A 66 10.14 5.29 6.95
C GLU A 66 11.20 4.20 7.22
N SER A 67 10.85 3.19 8.00
CA SER A 67 11.70 2.02 8.26
C SER A 67 12.00 1.26 6.97
N ALA A 68 10.98 1.05 6.14
CA ALA A 68 11.15 0.39 4.85
C ALA A 68 12.07 1.20 3.92
N VAL A 69 11.89 2.52 3.85
CA VAL A 69 12.74 3.43 3.04
C VAL A 69 14.19 3.44 3.54
N ALA A 70 14.41 3.35 4.85
CA ALA A 70 15.76 3.35 5.43
C ALA A 70 16.54 2.05 5.19
N ILE A 71 15.83 0.91 5.14
CA ILE A 71 16.44 -0.43 5.12
C ILE A 71 16.43 -1.06 3.72
N PHE A 72 15.34 -0.93 2.97
CA PHE A 72 15.26 -1.52 1.64
C PHE A 72 16.00 -0.64 0.63
N PRO A 73 16.63 -1.27 -0.39
CA PRO A 73 17.26 -0.49 -1.47
C PRO A 73 16.22 0.44 -2.11
N PRO A 74 16.64 1.64 -2.56
CA PRO A 74 15.73 2.56 -3.24
C PRO A 74 15.04 1.87 -4.42
N ASP A 75 13.72 1.88 -4.43
CA ASP A 75 12.92 1.50 -5.60
C ASP A 75 12.90 2.68 -6.58
N GLU A 76 12.90 2.42 -7.89
CA GLU A 76 12.66 3.42 -8.94
C GLU A 76 11.35 4.20 -8.71
N ARG A 77 10.40 3.62 -7.97
CA ARG A 77 9.12 4.25 -7.57
C ARG A 77 9.22 5.15 -6.33
N HIS A 78 10.29 5.03 -5.56
CA HIS A 78 10.48 5.73 -4.27
C HIS A 78 11.67 6.70 -4.28
N GLY A 79 12.54 6.65 -5.29
CA GLY A 79 13.75 7.48 -5.39
C GLY A 79 13.53 9.00 -5.37
N GLU A 80 12.30 9.46 -5.62
CA GLU A 80 11.93 10.89 -5.54
C GLU A 80 10.61 11.13 -4.79
N ALA A 81 10.16 10.24 -3.90
CA ALA A 81 8.89 10.41 -3.20
C ALA A 81 8.92 11.61 -2.23
N LYS A 82 8.78 12.83 -2.79
CA LYS A 82 8.59 14.10 -2.10
C LYS A 82 7.10 14.23 -1.75
N GLY A 83 6.63 13.42 -0.83
CA GLY A 83 5.23 13.44 -0.42
C GLY A 83 4.99 12.67 0.86
N THR A 84 3.95 13.06 1.59
CA THR A 84 3.45 12.29 2.72
C THR A 84 3.01 10.92 2.22
N PHE A 85 3.41 9.85 2.91
CA PHE A 85 2.97 8.49 2.59
C PHE A 85 1.44 8.43 2.68
N ILE A 86 0.80 7.90 1.63
CA ILE A 86 -0.64 7.69 1.58
C ILE A 86 -0.87 6.18 1.59
N PRO A 87 -1.16 5.56 2.74
CA PRO A 87 -1.43 4.14 2.80
C PRO A 87 -2.75 3.84 2.08
N HIS A 88 -2.73 2.82 1.22
CA HIS A 88 -3.87 2.43 0.42
C HIS A 88 -3.80 0.94 0.05
N MET A 89 -4.93 0.37 -0.33
CA MET A 89 -5.04 -0.94 -0.94
C MET A 89 -5.63 -0.81 -2.34
N ALA A 90 -4.91 -1.26 -3.36
CA ALA A 90 -5.46 -1.35 -4.69
C ALA A 90 -6.47 -2.50 -4.77
N LEU A 91 -7.69 -2.21 -5.22
CA LEU A 91 -8.79 -3.16 -5.34
C LEU A 91 -8.87 -3.74 -6.76
N VAL A 92 -8.75 -2.86 -7.77
CA VAL A 92 -8.87 -3.22 -9.18
C VAL A 92 -7.93 -2.37 -10.01
N TYR A 93 -7.18 -3.01 -10.91
CA TYR A 93 -6.47 -2.36 -12.01
C TYR A 93 -7.24 -2.65 -13.30
N ALA A 94 -7.56 -1.62 -14.09
CA ALA A 94 -8.21 -1.77 -15.39
C ALA A 94 -7.49 -0.96 -16.48
N PRO A 95 -7.63 -1.33 -17.76
CA PRO A 95 -7.09 -0.53 -18.87
C PRO A 95 -7.72 0.87 -18.91
N GLU A 96 -7.00 1.85 -19.47
CA GLU A 96 -7.49 3.25 -19.60
C GLU A 96 -8.84 3.37 -20.32
N CYS A 97 -9.16 2.46 -21.27
CA CYS A 97 -10.44 2.48 -21.96
C CYS A 97 -11.65 2.22 -21.03
N GLU A 98 -11.41 1.67 -19.83
CA GLU A 98 -12.43 1.41 -18.82
C GLU A 98 -12.56 2.54 -17.78
N ALA A 99 -11.85 3.65 -17.95
CA ALA A 99 -11.80 4.79 -17.01
C ALA A 99 -13.18 5.20 -16.48
N GLY A 100 -14.09 5.58 -17.38
CA GLY A 100 -15.43 6.05 -16.99
C GLY A 100 -16.28 4.97 -16.31
N PHE A 101 -16.10 3.69 -16.66
CA PHE A 101 -16.78 2.60 -15.96
C PHE A 101 -16.24 2.44 -14.54
N LEU A 102 -14.91 2.38 -14.39
CA LEU A 102 -14.28 2.15 -13.10
C LEU A 102 -14.47 3.33 -12.14
N GLU A 103 -14.45 4.56 -12.63
CA GLU A 103 -14.72 5.76 -11.81
C GLU A 103 -16.14 5.70 -11.22
N ARG A 104 -17.16 5.47 -12.07
CA ARG A 104 -18.55 5.33 -11.61
C ARG A 104 -18.72 4.20 -10.62
N ARG A 105 -18.08 3.05 -10.89
CA ARG A 105 -18.13 1.90 -9.99
C ARG A 105 -17.51 2.23 -8.64
N THR A 106 -16.33 2.86 -8.63
CA THR A 106 -15.61 3.25 -7.40
C THR A 106 -16.45 4.21 -6.56
N LYS A 107 -17.09 5.21 -7.16
CA LYS A 107 -18.03 6.11 -6.45
C LYS A 107 -19.23 5.35 -5.86
N GLY A 108 -19.77 4.36 -6.57
CA GLY A 108 -20.87 3.52 -6.09
C GLY A 108 -20.49 2.56 -4.94
N MET A 109 -19.20 2.33 -4.69
CA MET A 109 -18.73 1.41 -3.63
C MET A 109 -18.96 1.97 -2.23
N GLU A 110 -19.03 3.29 -2.04
CA GLU A 110 -19.37 3.88 -0.74
C GLU A 110 -20.72 3.39 -0.20
N THR A 111 -21.67 3.14 -1.11
CA THR A 111 -22.99 2.61 -0.75
C THR A 111 -23.01 1.07 -0.75
N THR A 112 -22.47 0.45 -1.81
CA THR A 112 -22.62 -1.00 -2.04
C THR A 112 -21.59 -1.85 -1.30
N CYS A 113 -20.45 -1.27 -0.94
CA CYS A 113 -19.31 -1.95 -0.32
C CYS A 113 -18.90 -1.29 1.00
N ARG A 114 -19.82 -0.60 1.70
CA ARG A 114 -19.56 0.07 2.98
C ARG A 114 -18.93 -0.84 4.05
N HIS A 115 -19.18 -2.14 3.98
CA HIS A 115 -18.56 -3.13 4.88
C HIS A 115 -17.02 -3.19 4.76
N LEU A 116 -16.45 -2.78 3.63
CA LEU A 116 -15.00 -2.68 3.44
C LEU A 116 -14.39 -1.45 4.11
N LEU A 117 -15.21 -0.51 4.61
CA LEU A 117 -14.77 0.64 5.42
C LEU A 117 -14.67 0.32 6.91
N LYS A 118 -14.66 -0.96 7.28
CA LYS A 118 -14.48 -1.39 8.67
C LYS A 118 -12.98 -1.56 8.96
N PRO A 119 -12.53 -1.21 10.18
CA PRO A 119 -11.17 -1.49 10.63
C PRO A 119 -10.77 -2.95 10.41
N LEU A 120 -9.54 -3.15 9.93
CA LEU A 120 -8.95 -4.47 9.73
C LEU A 120 -7.79 -4.65 10.70
N GLN A 121 -7.72 -5.78 11.37
CA GLN A 121 -6.57 -6.11 12.21
C GLN A 121 -5.40 -6.57 11.33
N ALA A 122 -4.29 -5.83 11.35
CA ALA A 122 -3.06 -6.29 10.75
C ALA A 122 -2.53 -7.51 11.53
N LYS A 123 -2.03 -8.51 10.79
CA LYS A 123 -1.61 -9.81 11.36
C LYS A 123 -0.12 -10.07 11.31
N TYR A 124 0.54 -9.58 10.27
CA TYR A 124 1.96 -9.78 10.03
C TYR A 124 2.44 -8.79 8.97
N LEU A 125 3.73 -8.47 9.00
CA LEU A 125 4.42 -7.84 7.89
C LEU A 125 5.06 -8.93 7.02
N SER A 126 5.04 -8.77 5.70
CA SER A 126 5.60 -9.78 4.80
C SER A 126 6.39 -9.19 3.64
N LEU A 127 7.40 -9.94 3.21
CA LEU A 127 8.23 -9.63 2.06
C LEU A 127 7.90 -10.58 0.91
N TRP A 128 7.71 -10.04 -0.29
CA TRP A 128 7.28 -10.79 -1.48
C TRP A 128 8.28 -10.65 -2.62
N SER A 129 8.43 -11.72 -3.39
CA SER A 129 9.04 -11.68 -4.72
C SER A 129 7.94 -11.46 -5.75
N THR A 130 8.06 -10.40 -6.55
CA THR A 130 7.10 -10.02 -7.60
C THR A 130 7.66 -10.19 -9.01
N LYS A 131 8.77 -10.95 -9.15
CA LYS A 131 9.40 -11.21 -10.45
C LYS A 131 8.54 -12.15 -11.28
N GLY A 132 8.28 -11.77 -12.54
CA GLY A 132 7.52 -12.58 -13.49
C GLY A 132 6.04 -12.24 -13.52
N LYS A 133 5.20 -13.22 -13.84
CA LYS A 133 3.73 -13.06 -13.86
C LYS A 133 3.18 -13.21 -12.45
N LEU A 134 1.93 -12.79 -12.24
CA LEU A 134 1.27 -12.87 -10.93
C LEU A 134 1.32 -14.28 -10.30
N LYS A 135 1.22 -15.33 -11.12
CA LYS A 135 1.33 -16.73 -10.67
C LYS A 135 2.72 -17.13 -10.13
N ASP A 136 3.74 -16.37 -10.48
CA ASP A 136 5.13 -16.60 -10.08
C ASP A 136 5.46 -15.84 -8.77
N TRP A 137 4.55 -14.95 -8.34
CA TRP A 137 4.72 -14.20 -7.10
C TRP A 137 4.62 -15.12 -5.90
N HIS A 138 5.52 -14.95 -4.96
CA HIS A 138 5.57 -15.76 -3.76
C HIS A 138 6.14 -14.98 -2.58
N ARG A 139 5.69 -15.33 -1.38
CA ARG A 139 6.17 -14.74 -0.13
C ARG A 139 7.56 -15.29 0.19
N ILE A 140 8.52 -14.39 0.41
CA ILE A 140 9.90 -14.70 0.79
C ILE A 140 10.00 -14.87 2.31
N ALA A 141 9.36 -13.99 3.08
CA ALA A 141 9.41 -13.99 4.54
C ALA A 141 8.17 -13.29 5.14
N GLN A 142 7.91 -13.54 6.42
CA GLN A 142 6.95 -12.78 7.23
C GLN A 142 7.43 -12.67 8.68
N VAL A 143 6.95 -11.66 9.39
CA VAL A 143 7.07 -11.50 10.85
C VAL A 143 5.69 -11.16 11.40
N GLU A 144 5.35 -11.72 12.55
CA GLU A 144 4.06 -11.47 13.22
C GLU A 144 4.12 -10.21 14.07
#